data_AF-A0A6B3GTG3-F1
#
_entry.id   AF-A0A6B3GTG3-F1
#
_cell.length_a   1.000
_cell.length_b   1.000
_cell.length_c   1.000
_cell.angle_alpha   90.00
_cell.angle_beta   90.00
_cell.angle_gamma   90.00
#
_symmetry.space_group_name_H-M   'P 1'
#
loop_
_entity.id
_entity.type
_entity.pdbx_description
1 polymer ?
#
loop_
_entity_poly.entity_id
_entity_poly.type
_entity_poly.pdbx_seq_one_letter_code
_entity_poly.pdbx_strand_id
1 'polypeptide(L)' 'EQAAKWVPKLRSMGADVVIVSAHSGSSGTSSWGDQLPYVENAAALVAEQVPGIDAILVGHAHVEIAEHFVTNKET' A
#
# COMPACT_ATOMS: atom_id res chain seq x y z
N GLU A 1 0.19 8.63 2.19
CA GLU A 1 0.42 9.95 1.54
C GLU A 1 0.97 9.85 0.12
N GLN A 2 2.19 9.32 -0.09
CA GLN A 2 2.84 9.36 -1.42
C GLN A 2 2.05 8.63 -2.52
N ALA A 3 1.49 7.46 -2.23
CA ALA A 3 0.62 6.75 -3.18
C ALA A 3 -0.59 7.60 -3.59
N ALA A 4 -1.31 8.21 -2.62
CA ALA A 4 -2.44 9.09 -2.89
C ALA A 4 -2.07 10.32 -3.76
N LYS A 5 -0.81 10.78 -3.68
CA LYS A 5 -0.31 11.86 -4.53
C LYS A 5 0.05 11.41 -5.94
N TRP A 6 0.65 10.24 -6.10
CA TRP A 6 1.23 9.79 -7.37
C TRP A 6 0.30 8.93 -8.21
N VAL A 7 -0.52 8.09 -7.59
CA VAL A 7 -1.44 7.19 -8.31
C VAL A 7 -2.38 7.97 -9.24
N PRO A 8 -3.08 9.05 -8.80
CA PRO A 8 -3.92 9.84 -9.71
C PRO A 8 -3.14 10.49 -10.85
N LYS A 9 -1.89 10.91 -10.59
CA LYS A 9 -1.03 11.51 -11.61
C LYS A 9 -0.62 10.48 -12.66
N LEU A 10 -0.17 9.31 -12.24
CA LEU A 10 0.18 8.21 -13.14
C LEU A 10 -1.01 7.81 -14.01
N ARG A 11 -2.21 7.69 -13.41
CA ARG A 11 -3.45 7.44 -14.16
C ARG A 11 -3.75 8.56 -15.16
N SER A 12 -3.61 9.83 -14.76
CA SER A 12 -3.81 10.97 -15.66
C SER A 12 -2.80 11.03 -16.82
N MET A 13 -1.62 10.42 -16.64
CA MET A 13 -0.59 10.27 -17.67
C MET A 13 -0.84 9.06 -18.59
N GLY A 14 -1.95 8.33 -18.40
CA GLY A 14 -2.35 7.20 -19.24
C GLY A 14 -1.88 5.84 -18.73
N ALA A 15 -1.49 5.70 -17.46
CA ALA A 15 -1.16 4.38 -16.91
C ALA A 15 -2.41 3.48 -16.81
N ASP A 16 -2.45 2.42 -17.62
CA ASP A 16 -3.49 1.39 -17.56
C ASP A 16 -3.37 0.47 -16.34
N VAL A 17 -2.13 0.31 -15.84
CA VAL A 17 -1.82 -0.47 -14.64
C VAL A 17 -0.82 0.29 -13.76
N VAL A 18 -1.04 0.28 -12.45
CA VAL A 18 -0.21 0.90 -11.42
C VAL A 18 0.15 -0.15 -10.37
N ILE A 19 1.42 -0.56 -10.37
CA ILE A 19 1.99 -1.48 -9.38
C ILE A 19 2.88 -0.68 -8.44
N VAL A 20 2.66 -0.83 -7.13
CA VAL A 20 3.49 -0.18 -6.10
C VAL A 20 4.52 -1.18 -5.58
N SER A 21 5.80 -0.80 -5.58
CA SER A 21 6.85 -1.53 -4.85
C SER A 21 7.07 -0.87 -3.49
N ALA A 22 6.57 -1.48 -2.42
CA ALA A 22 6.62 -0.93 -1.07
C ALA A 22 7.49 -1.80 -0.16
N HIS A 23 8.60 -1.24 0.33
CA HIS A 23 9.35 -1.85 1.44
C HIS A 23 8.63 -1.56 2.76
N SER A 24 7.49 -2.21 2.97
CA SER A 24 6.60 -2.08 4.11
C SER A 24 5.75 -3.36 4.21
N GLY A 25 5.52 -3.85 5.43
CA GLY A 25 4.66 -5.01 5.65
C GLY A 25 3.18 -4.69 5.51
N SER A 26 2.32 -5.71 5.69
CA SER A 26 0.87 -5.62 5.46
C SER A 26 0.01 -5.64 6.73
N SER A 27 0.59 -5.68 7.93
CA SER A 27 -0.15 -5.92 9.17
C SER A 27 -0.96 -4.72 9.69
N GLY A 28 -0.67 -3.51 9.21
CA GLY A 28 -1.21 -2.29 9.80
C GLY A 28 -0.60 -1.91 11.15
N THR A 29 0.49 -2.59 11.56
CA THR A 29 1.16 -2.38 12.86
C THR A 29 2.54 -1.75 12.72
N SER A 30 3.15 -1.38 13.84
CA SER A 30 4.51 -0.85 13.92
C SER A 30 5.32 -1.63 14.95
N SER A 31 6.61 -1.87 14.68
CA SER A 31 7.55 -2.42 15.64
C SER A 31 7.80 -1.47 16.83
N TRP A 32 7.44 -0.20 16.66
CA TRP A 32 7.48 0.84 17.69
C TRP A 32 6.16 0.97 18.47
N GLY A 33 5.17 0.10 18.22
CA GLY A 33 3.85 0.22 18.82
C GLY A 33 3.17 1.53 18.41
N ASP A 34 2.77 2.33 19.40
CA ASP A 34 2.10 3.63 19.25
C ASP A 34 3.06 4.84 19.37
N GLN A 35 4.36 4.59 19.45
CA GLN A 35 5.36 5.66 19.63
C GLN A 35 5.54 6.54 18.39
N LEU A 36 5.11 6.06 17.22
CA LEU A 36 5.18 6.80 15.96
C LEU A 36 3.78 7.21 15.51
N PRO A 37 3.61 8.44 14.97
CA PRO A 37 2.32 8.92 14.49
C PRO A 37 1.91 8.29 13.15
N TYR A 38 2.74 7.43 12.57
CA TYR A 38 2.54 6.78 11.28
C TYR A 38 2.74 5.27 11.40
N VAL A 39 2.02 4.53 10.54
CA VAL A 39 2.07 3.07 10.49
C VAL A 39 3.27 2.63 9.65
N GLU A 40 4.13 1.81 10.25
CA GLU A 40 5.32 1.24 9.59
C GLU A 40 4.95 0.18 8.54
N ASN A 41 4.05 -0.74 8.87
CA ASN A 41 3.56 -1.80 7.99
C ASN A 41 2.23 -1.42 7.33
N ALA A 42 2.30 -0.45 6.42
CA ALA A 42 1.13 0.23 5.87
C ALA A 42 0.64 -0.33 4.53
N ALA A 43 1.28 -1.35 3.94
CA ALA A 43 1.00 -1.73 2.56
C ALA A 43 -0.48 -2.09 2.31
N ALA A 44 -1.11 -2.87 3.19
CA ALA A 44 -2.53 -3.20 3.07
C ALA A 44 -3.44 -1.97 3.25
N LEU A 45 -3.10 -1.07 4.18
CA LEU A 45 -3.83 0.19 4.37
C LEU A 45 -3.73 1.09 3.13
N VAL A 46 -2.57 1.11 2.46
CA VAL A 46 -2.39 1.85 1.21
C VAL A 46 -3.29 1.26 0.11
N ALA A 47 -3.32 -0.06 -0.04
CA ALA A 47 -4.22 -0.70 -1.01
C ALA A 47 -5.71 -0.40 -0.70
N GLU A 48 -6.09 -0.45 0.57
CA GLU A 48 -7.46 -0.20 1.04
C GLU A 48 -7.90 1.26 0.84
N GLN A 49 -6.99 2.23 0.96
CA GLN A 49 -7.33 3.66 1.02
C GLN A 49 -6.97 4.46 -0.23
N VAL A 50 -6.13 3.93 -1.14
CA VAL A 50 -5.71 4.65 -2.34
C VAL A 50 -6.30 3.99 -3.58
N PRO A 51 -7.35 4.55 -4.17
CA PRO A 51 -7.98 3.97 -5.36
C PRO A 51 -7.03 4.01 -6.57
N GLY A 52 -7.20 3.05 -7.47
CA GLY A 52 -6.45 2.98 -8.73
C GLY A 52 -5.07 2.32 -8.63
N ILE A 53 -4.74 1.67 -7.51
CA ILE A 53 -3.62 0.73 -7.41
C ILE A 53 -4.12 -0.66 -7.81
N ASP A 54 -3.40 -1.36 -8.70
CA ASP A 54 -3.78 -2.72 -9.12
C ASP A 54 -3.06 -3.80 -8.31
N ALA A 55 -1.83 -3.55 -7.88
CA ALA A 55 -1.08 -4.47 -7.04
C ALA A 55 -0.02 -3.74 -6.20
N ILE A 56 0.33 -4.34 -5.06
CA ILE A 56 1.45 -3.91 -4.23
C ILE A 56 2.39 -5.10 -4.02
N LEU A 57 3.66 -4.92 -4.42
CA LEU A 57 4.75 -5.79 -4.03
C LEU A 57 5.22 -5.37 -2.64
N VAL A 58 4.96 -6.21 -1.64
CA VAL A 58 5.25 -5.94 -0.23
C VAL A 58 6.56 -6.57 0.23
N GLY A 59 7.11 -6.08 1.32
CA GLY A 59 8.38 -6.55 1.88
C GLY A 59 8.51 -6.19 3.35
N HIS A 60 9.75 -5.95 3.82
CA HIS A 60 10.09 -5.52 5.18
C HIS A 60 9.85 -6.56 6.30
N ALA A 61 8.67 -7.17 6.35
CA ALA A 61 8.25 -8.02 7.46
C ALA A 61 8.93 -9.41 7.51
N HIS A 62 9.59 -9.83 6.42
CA HIS A 62 10.18 -11.17 6.29
C HIS A 62 9.17 -12.32 6.53
N VAL A 63 7.91 -12.08 6.16
CA VAL A 63 6.82 -13.06 6.25
C VAL A 63 6.38 -13.42 4.84
N GLU A 64 6.14 -14.70 4.60
CA GLU A 64 5.58 -15.19 3.36
C GLU A 64 4.11 -14.79 3.23
N ILE A 65 3.77 -14.13 2.12
CA ILE A 65 2.40 -13.82 1.73
C ILE A 65 2.24 -14.33 0.31
N ALA A 66 1.67 -15.54 0.15
CA ALA A 66 1.46 -16.13 -1.17
C ALA A 66 0.50 -15.27 -2.01
N GLU A 67 -0.63 -14.87 -1.42
CA GLU A 67 -1.57 -13.90 -1.96
C GLU A 67 -2.37 -13.23 -0.84
N HIS A 68 -2.77 -11.99 -1.04
CA HIS A 68 -3.66 -11.26 -0.12
C HIS A 68 -4.48 -10.24 -0.92
N PHE A 69 -5.79 -10.44 -0.97
CA PHE A 69 -6.72 -9.52 -1.61
C PHE A 69 -7.20 -8.47 -0.62
N VAL A 70 -7.17 -7.22 -1.04
CA VAL A 70 -7.64 -6.07 -0.26
C VAL A 70 -8.69 -5.34 -1.09
N THR A 71 -9.87 -5.15 -0.53
CA THR A 71 -10.93 -4.34 -1.16
C THR A 71 -10.66 -2.87 -0.85
N ASN A 72 -10.65 -2.02 -1.88
CA ASN A 72 -10.53 -0.59 -1.69
C ASN A 72 -11.84 -0.02 -1.12
N LYS A 73 -11.75 1.00 -0.26
CA LYS A 73 -12.93 1.61 0.39
C LYS A 73 -13.76 2.51 -0.53
N GLU A 74 -13.18 2.98 -1.63
CA GLU A 74 -13.82 3.92 -2.54
C GLU A 74 -14.29 3.28 -3.86
N THR A 75 -13.68 2.17 -4.29
CA THR A 75 -13.88 1.55 -5.62
C THR A 75 -14.08 0.05 -5.55
#